data_AF-W8BJD8-F1
#
_entry.id   AF-W8BJD8-F1
#
_cell.length_a   1.000
_cell.length_b   1.000
_cell.length_c   1.000
_cell.angle_alpha   90.00
_cell.angle_beta   90.00
_cell.angle_gamma   90.00
#
_symmetry.space_group_name_H-M   'P 1'
#
loop_
_entity.id
_entity.type
_entity.pdbx_description
1 polymer ?
#
loop_
_entity_poly.entity_id
_entity_poly.type
_entity_poly.pdbx_seq_one_letter_code
_entity_poly.pdbx_strand_id
1 'polypeptide(L)'
;MCTKINRSSCSIEYYARAVPLPGIYVGGMDILAIDFVQKEGPIIIGAHTYRYFEHSMSDPGTSYRTLDEVADIRSKHDPIAHFKAKVITKELLTEDECKVNVWIF
;
A
#
# COMPACT_ATOMS: atom_id res chain seq x y z
N MET A 1 -9.08 0.99 -2.69
CA MET A 1 -8.85 2.06 -1.70
C MET A 1 -9.93 2.01 -0.63
N CYS A 2 -9.56 2.16 0.65
CA CYS A 2 -10.43 1.83 1.80
C CYS A 2 -11.67 2.73 1.99
N THR A 3 -11.61 4.01 1.63
CA THR A 3 -12.79 4.87 1.49
C THR A 3 -13.06 5.02 0.00
N LYS A 4 -14.34 4.97 -0.42
CA LYS A 4 -14.72 5.00 -1.84
C LYS A 4 -14.32 6.36 -2.47
N ILE A 5 -13.19 6.36 -3.18
CA ILE A 5 -12.58 7.55 -3.82
C ILE A 5 -13.48 8.19 -4.89
N ASN A 6 -14.33 7.40 -5.53
CA ASN A 6 -15.27 7.87 -6.55
C ASN A 6 -16.44 8.70 -5.97
N ARG A 7 -16.70 8.58 -4.65
CA ARG A 7 -17.73 9.38 -3.97
C ARG A 7 -17.19 10.69 -3.41
N SER A 8 -15.88 10.74 -3.13
CA SER A 8 -15.24 11.89 -2.47
C SER A 8 -14.51 12.80 -3.44
N SER A 9 -14.23 12.36 -4.67
CA SER A 9 -13.39 13.10 -5.62
C SER A 9 -13.96 13.05 -7.03
N CYS A 10 -13.94 14.20 -7.71
CA CYS A 10 -14.34 14.32 -9.12
C CYS A 10 -13.34 13.63 -10.07
N SER A 11 -12.03 13.74 -9.79
CA SER A 11 -10.98 12.97 -10.48
C SER A 11 -10.28 12.07 -9.48
N ILE A 12 -10.18 10.78 -9.75
CA ILE A 12 -9.53 9.79 -8.87
C ILE A 12 -8.00 9.69 -9.08
N GLU A 13 -7.48 10.38 -10.09
CA GLU A 13 -6.06 10.37 -10.44
C GLU A 13 -5.30 11.38 -9.57
N TYR A 14 -5.10 11.04 -8.29
CA TYR A 14 -4.44 11.91 -7.31
C TYR A 14 -3.05 12.39 -7.75
N TYR A 15 -2.30 11.55 -8.45
CA TYR A 15 -0.96 11.87 -8.95
C TYR A 15 -0.96 12.98 -10.01
N ALA A 16 -2.06 13.19 -10.74
CA ALA A 16 -2.15 14.17 -11.83
C ALA A 16 -2.75 15.53 -11.39
N ARG A 17 -3.08 15.70 -10.11
CA ARG A 17 -3.89 16.85 -9.65
C ARG A 17 -3.12 18.16 -9.55
N ALA A 18 -1.83 18.14 -9.20
CA ALA A 18 -1.08 19.38 -9.01
C ALA A 18 -0.27 19.69 -10.27
N VAL A 19 -0.95 20.11 -11.34
CA VAL A 19 -0.30 20.66 -12.53
C VAL A 19 0.33 22.01 -12.16
N PRO A 20 1.61 22.28 -12.53
CA PRO A 20 2.43 21.59 -13.53
C PRO A 20 3.43 20.53 -13.00
N LEU A 21 3.31 20.07 -11.75
CA LEU A 21 4.24 19.08 -11.20
C LEU A 21 4.07 17.72 -11.88
N PRO A 22 5.16 17.00 -12.20
CA PRO A 22 5.09 15.63 -12.66
C PRO A 22 4.50 14.74 -11.55
N GLY A 23 3.76 13.72 -11.95
CA GLY A 23 3.13 12.76 -11.04
C GLY A 23 3.34 11.33 -11.48
N ILE A 24 3.61 10.44 -10.53
CA ILE A 24 3.76 9.01 -10.75
C ILE A 24 2.73 8.22 -9.95
N TYR A 25 2.20 7.18 -10.57
CA TYR A 25 1.35 6.19 -9.91
C TYR A 25 2.21 5.01 -9.45
N VAL A 26 2.15 4.68 -8.15
CA VAL A 26 2.98 3.64 -7.55
C VAL A 26 2.11 2.65 -6.78
N GLY A 27 2.40 1.35 -6.91
CA GLY A 27 1.79 0.31 -6.08
C GLY A 27 2.32 0.40 -4.65
N GLY A 28 1.56 1.03 -3.75
CA GLY A 28 1.97 1.25 -2.35
C GLY A 28 2.02 -0.01 -1.48
N MET A 29 1.66 -1.17 -2.04
CA MET A 29 1.81 -2.49 -1.42
C MET A 29 3.08 -3.22 -1.87
N ASP A 30 3.88 -2.62 -2.77
CA ASP A 30 5.20 -3.13 -3.16
C ASP A 30 6.29 -2.22 -2.59
N ILE A 31 7.02 -2.72 -1.60
CA ILE A 31 8.04 -1.97 -0.86
C ILE A 31 9.14 -1.44 -1.81
N LEU A 32 9.47 -2.20 -2.85
CA LEU A 32 10.53 -1.83 -3.80
C LEU A 32 10.09 -0.77 -4.80
N ALA A 33 8.78 -0.57 -5.00
CA ALA A 33 8.27 0.39 -5.97
C ALA A 33 8.41 1.85 -5.50
N ILE A 34 8.69 2.08 -4.21
CA ILE A 34 8.77 3.41 -3.59
C ILE A 34 10.16 4.05 -3.73
N ASP A 35 11.17 3.31 -4.19
CA ASP A 35 12.58 3.77 -4.23
C ASP A 35 12.95 4.71 -5.41
N PHE A 36 11.96 5.20 -6.17
CA PHE A 36 12.25 5.89 -7.43
C PHE A 36 12.45 7.42 -7.35
N VAL A 37 12.30 8.05 -6.19
CA VAL A 37 12.13 9.50 -6.15
C VAL A 37 13.21 10.18 -5.34
N GLN A 38 14.29 10.62 -6.00
CA GLN A 38 15.15 11.64 -5.40
C GLN A 38 16.07 12.47 -6.32
N LYS A 39 16.01 12.33 -7.65
CA LYS A 39 17.03 12.99 -8.52
C LYS A 39 16.56 14.21 -9.34
N GLU A 40 15.26 14.40 -9.60
CA GLU A 40 14.78 15.32 -10.66
C GLU A 40 13.79 16.42 -10.19
N GLY A 41 13.82 16.82 -8.90
CA GLY A 41 12.95 17.89 -8.37
C GLY A 41 11.61 17.39 -7.80
N PRO A 42 10.65 18.30 -7.52
CA PRO A 42 9.39 17.94 -6.85
C PRO A 42 8.50 17.10 -7.76
N ILE A 43 8.00 15.99 -7.23
CA ILE A 43 7.10 15.06 -7.92
C ILE A 43 5.97 14.64 -6.99
N ILE A 44 4.78 14.40 -7.54
CA ILE A 44 3.65 13.84 -6.80
C ILE A 44 3.70 12.32 -6.90
N ILE A 45 3.69 11.64 -5.76
CA ILE A 45 3.59 10.17 -5.71
C ILE A 45 2.18 9.77 -5.29
N GLY A 46 1.42 9.22 -6.24
CA GLY A 46 0.15 8.57 -5.95
C GLY A 46 0.37 7.11 -5.53
N ALA A 47 0.68 6.89 -4.25
CA ALA A 47 0.85 5.54 -3.70
C ALA A 47 -0.51 4.89 -3.41
N HIS A 48 -0.87 3.86 -4.17
CA HIS A 48 -2.10 3.11 -3.95
C HIS A 48 -1.89 1.99 -2.93
N THR A 49 -2.41 2.20 -1.72
CA THR A 49 -2.26 1.29 -0.56
C THR A 49 -3.62 0.96 0.07
N TYR A 50 -3.62 0.09 1.07
CA TYR A 50 -4.81 -0.35 1.77
C TYR A 50 -4.58 -0.40 3.29
N ARG A 51 -5.52 0.16 4.07
CA ARG A 51 -5.52 0.01 5.53
C ARG A 51 -6.33 -1.21 5.93
N TYR A 52 -5.74 -2.11 6.69
CA TYR A 52 -6.45 -3.28 7.21
C TYR A 52 -7.43 -2.90 8.32
N PHE A 53 -7.00 -2.02 9.21
CA PHE A 53 -7.81 -1.55 10.32
C PHE A 53 -8.73 -0.38 9.93
N GLU A 54 -9.51 0.01 10.91
CA GLU A 54 -10.47 1.11 10.89
C GLU A 54 -9.84 2.49 10.62
N HIS A 55 -10.68 3.49 10.39
CA HIS A 55 -10.19 4.87 10.27
C HIS A 55 -9.66 5.37 11.61
N SER A 56 -10.35 4.99 12.69
CA SER A 56 -10.01 5.21 14.08
C SER A 56 -10.67 4.13 14.94
N MET A 57 -10.32 4.04 16.22
CA MET A 57 -10.96 3.09 17.16
C MET A 57 -12.48 3.29 17.32
N SER A 58 -13.01 4.45 16.91
CA SER A 58 -14.43 4.79 17.02
C SER A 58 -15.23 4.43 15.77
N ASP A 59 -14.58 4.11 14.66
CA ASP A 59 -15.23 3.71 13.41
C ASP A 59 -15.12 2.19 13.26
N PRO A 60 -16.23 1.43 13.23
CA PRO A 60 -16.19 -0.02 13.02
C PRO A 60 -16.04 -0.43 11.54
N GLY A 61 -15.97 0.54 10.61
CA GLY A 61 -15.58 0.43 9.20
C GLY A 61 -16.16 -0.71 8.35
N THR A 62 -17.23 -1.34 8.82
CA THR A 62 -18.05 -2.35 8.16
C THR A 62 -19.18 -1.74 7.35
N SER A 63 -19.45 -0.44 7.52
CA SER A 63 -20.53 0.28 6.83
C SER A 63 -20.19 0.65 5.38
N TYR A 64 -18.91 0.62 4.99
CA TYR A 64 -18.46 1.09 3.67
C TYR A 64 -17.50 0.14 2.95
N ARG A 65 -17.18 -1.02 3.54
CA ARG A 65 -16.36 -2.12 2.98
C ARG A 65 -16.73 -3.44 3.67
N THR A 66 -16.47 -4.57 3.01
CA THR A 66 -16.73 -5.90 3.59
C THR A 66 -15.48 -6.45 4.27
N LEU A 67 -15.68 -7.34 5.24
CA LEU A 67 -14.58 -8.09 5.86
C LEU A 67 -13.85 -8.96 4.84
N ASP A 68 -14.59 -9.51 3.87
CA ASP A 68 -14.04 -10.31 2.78
C ASP A 68 -13.09 -9.49 1.89
N GLU A 69 -13.43 -8.24 1.56
CA GLU A 69 -12.53 -7.34 0.80
C GLU A 69 -11.20 -7.14 1.53
N VAL A 70 -11.26 -6.96 2.85
CA VAL A 70 -10.06 -6.78 3.68
C VAL A 70 -9.23 -8.07 3.73
N ALA A 71 -9.86 -9.23 3.91
CA ALA A 71 -9.20 -10.53 3.95
C ALA A 71 -8.55 -10.89 2.61
N ASP A 72 -9.23 -10.60 1.50
CA ASP A 72 -8.71 -10.81 0.15
C ASP A 72 -7.46 -9.97 -0.12
N ILE A 73 -7.50 -8.68 0.24
CA ILE A 73 -6.34 -7.80 0.04
C ILE A 73 -5.17 -8.22 0.93
N ARG A 74 -5.45 -8.59 2.19
CA ARG A 74 -4.40 -9.04 3.11
C ARG A 74 -3.78 -10.38 2.67
N SER A 75 -4.53 -11.27 2.04
CA SER A 75 -3.98 -12.54 1.56
C SER A 75 -3.19 -12.39 0.25
N LYS A 76 -3.66 -11.53 -0.66
CA LYS A 76 -3.11 -11.42 -2.03
C LYS A 76 -2.10 -10.30 -2.24
N HIS A 77 -2.07 -9.30 -1.36
CA HIS A 77 -1.31 -8.08 -1.58
C HIS A 77 -0.54 -7.61 -0.35
N ASP A 78 -0.36 -8.44 0.68
CA ASP A 78 0.38 -8.03 1.87
C ASP A 78 1.85 -7.68 1.54
N PRO A 79 2.32 -6.48 1.90
CA PRO A 79 3.64 -6.00 1.48
C PRO A 79 4.76 -6.78 2.16
N ILE A 80 4.54 -7.27 3.39
CA ILE A 80 5.53 -8.04 4.15
C ILE A 80 5.65 -9.44 3.54
N ALA A 81 4.52 -10.10 3.27
CA ALA A 81 4.49 -11.41 2.62
C ALA A 81 5.11 -11.35 1.21
N HIS A 82 4.76 -10.33 0.42
CA HIS A 82 5.32 -10.12 -0.92
C HIS A 82 6.82 -9.87 -0.89
N PHE A 83 7.30 -9.03 0.03
CA PHE A 83 8.72 -8.76 0.15
C PHE A 83 9.48 -10.01 0.60
N LYS A 84 8.98 -10.74 1.60
CA LYS A 84 9.55 -12.01 2.04
C LYS A 84 9.70 -12.99 0.88
N ALA A 85 8.65 -13.18 0.08
CA ALA A 85 8.70 -14.04 -1.09
C ALA A 85 9.78 -13.59 -2.08
N LYS A 86 9.86 -12.30 -2.40
CA LYS A 86 10.89 -11.76 -3.33
C LYS A 86 12.32 -11.97 -2.82
N VAL A 87 12.56 -11.79 -1.53
CA VAL A 87 13.90 -11.92 -0.93
C VAL A 87 14.35 -13.37 -0.88
N ILE A 88 13.44 -14.30 -0.53
CA ILE A 88 13.71 -15.75 -0.55
C ILE A 88 13.96 -16.24 -1.98
N THR A 89 13.13 -15.83 -2.96
CA THR A 89 13.33 -16.19 -4.37
C THR A 89 14.66 -15.68 -4.93
N LYS A 90 15.19 -14.57 -4.40
CA LYS A 90 16.49 -14.03 -4.79
C LYS A 90 17.65 -14.59 -3.97
N GLU A 91 17.41 -15.57 -3.11
CA GLU A 91 18.42 -16.19 -2.23
C GLU A 91 19.17 -15.18 -1.35
N LEU A 92 18.51 -14.05 -1.04
CA LEU A 92 19.09 -12.98 -0.23
C LEU A 92 18.93 -13.24 1.28
N LEU A 93 17.90 -14.00 1.67
CA LEU A 93 17.66 -14.46 3.03
C LEU A 93 17.07 -15.88 2.99
N THR A 94 17.34 -16.64 4.04
CA THR A 94 16.69 -17.93 4.29
C THR A 94 15.31 -17.75 4.94
N GLU A 95 14.47 -18.79 4.87
CA GLU A 95 13.16 -18.79 5.55
C GLU A 95 13.28 -18.56 7.07
N ASP A 96 14.33 -19.12 7.69
CA ASP A 96 14.59 -18.99 9.12
C ASP A 96 15.00 -17.57 9.51
N GLU A 97 15.82 -16.89 8.70
CA GLU A 97 16.14 -15.47 8.90
C GLU A 97 14.92 -14.56 8.69
N CYS A 98 13.99 -14.99 7.84
CA CYS A 98 12.72 -14.30 7.61
C CYS A 98 11.63 -14.67 8.65
N LYS A 99 11.95 -15.48 9.68
CA LYS A 99 11.07 -15.65 10.84
C LYS A 99 11.28 -14.48 11.76
N VAL A 100 10.49 -13.44 11.53
CA VAL A 100 10.47 -12.32 12.44
C VAL A 100 9.74 -12.75 13.71
N ASN A 101 10.46 -12.88 14.83
CA ASN A 101 9.91 -12.89 16.19
C ASN A 101 9.37 -11.49 16.52
N VAL A 102 8.41 -11.02 15.73
CA VAL A 102 7.83 -9.70 15.91
C VAL A 102 6.63 -9.85 16.83
N TRP A 103 6.92 -9.66 18.12
CA TRP A 103 5.99 -9.09 19.09
C TRP A 103 5.78 -7.62 18.72
N ILE A 104 5.04 -7.34 17.66
CA ILE A 104 4.53 -5.99 17.39
C ILE A 104 3.02 -6.09 17.47
N PHE A 105 2.57 -5.86 18.71
CA PHE A 105 1.22 -5.69 19.26
C PHE A 105 0.25 -6.88 19.17
#